data_AF-A0A8J8H5T4-F1
#
_entry.id   AF-A0A8J8H5T4-F1
#
_cell.length_a   1.000
_cell.length_b   1.000
_cell.length_c   1.000
_cell.angle_alpha   90.00
_cell.angle_beta   90.00
_cell.angle_gamma   90.00
#
_symmetry.space_group_name_H-M   'P 1'
#
loop_
_entity.id
_entity.type
_entity.pdbx_description
1 polymer ?
#
loop_
_entity_poly.entity_id
_entity_poly.type
_entity_poly.pdbx_seq_one_letter_code
_entity_poly.pdbx_strand_id
1 'polypeptide(L)' 'MKQCPTCGKGTIMADKRNLLRGKYNPTGKTRRYPNLQWATFPDGNRQKICAKCIKKGKHLK' A
#
# COMPACT_ATOMS: atom_id res chain seq x y z
N MET A 1 -12.97 -4.18 -1.98
CA MET A 1 -11.54 -4.58 -1.85
C MET A 1 -10.74 -3.40 -1.29
N LYS A 2 -9.77 -3.60 -0.38
CA LYS A 2 -8.92 -2.50 0.13
C LYS A 2 -7.89 -2.10 -0.92
N GLN A 3 -8.29 -1.26 -1.86
CA GLN A 3 -7.46 -0.75 -2.95
C GLN A 3 -7.42 0.77 -2.94
N CYS A 4 -6.31 1.34 -3.40
CA CYS A 4 -6.23 2.77 -3.64
C CYS A 4 -7.00 3.12 -4.93
N PRO A 5 -8.01 4.01 -4.89
CA PRO A 5 -8.79 4.37 -6.07
C PRO A 5 -7.93 5.08 -7.14
N THR A 6 -6.98 5.92 -6.71
CA THR A 6 -6.14 6.71 -7.62
C THR A 6 -5.01 5.95 -8.32
N CYS A 7 -4.58 4.80 -7.81
CA CYS A 7 -3.45 4.06 -8.40
C CYS A 7 -3.63 2.54 -8.46
N GLY A 8 -4.81 2.03 -8.13
CA GLY A 8 -5.14 0.61 -8.16
C GLY A 8 -4.36 -0.26 -7.17
N LYS A 9 -3.51 0.32 -6.31
CA LYS A 9 -2.68 -0.44 -5.37
C LYS A 9 -3.54 -1.28 -4.44
N GLY A 10 -3.47 -2.59 -4.63
CA GLY A 10 -4.11 -3.59 -3.80
C GLY A 10 -3.13 -4.36 -2.93
N THR A 11 -3.67 -5.36 -2.26
CA THR A 11 -2.89 -6.34 -1.52
C THR A 11 -2.20 -7.30 -2.47
N ILE A 12 -0.95 -7.65 -2.18
CA ILE A 12 -0.20 -8.66 -2.95
C ILE A 12 0.24 -9.79 -2.02
N MET A 13 0.40 -10.98 -2.58
CA MET A 13 1.08 -12.10 -1.91
C MET A 13 2.56 -12.05 -2.27
N ALA A 14 3.44 -12.07 -1.28
CA ALA A 14 4.88 -12.05 -1.50
C ALA A 14 5.59 -13.00 -0.53
N ASP A 15 6.65 -13.64 -1.00
CA ASP A 15 7.48 -14.50 -0.16
C ASP A 15 8.22 -13.68 0.89
N LYS A 16 8.12 -14.11 2.14
CA LYS A 16 8.98 -13.65 3.22
C LYS A 16 10.31 -14.39 3.11
N ARG A 17 11.41 -13.65 3.22
CA ARG A 17 12.77 -14.19 3.31
C ARG A 17 13.38 -13.80 4.65
N ASN A 18 14.05 -14.75 5.28
CA ASN A 18 14.81 -14.53 6.50
C ASN A 18 16.30 -14.69 6.20
N LEU A 19 17.13 -13.80 6.74
CA LEU A 19 18.58 -13.89 6.61
C LEU A 19 19.10 -14.93 7.61
N LEU A 20 19.70 -16.01 7.12
CA LEU A 20 20.33 -17.04 7.93
C LEU A 20 21.79 -17.17 7.50
N ARG A 21 22.72 -16.89 8.43
CA ARG A 21 24.18 -17.06 8.27
C ARG A 21 24.71 -16.56 6.92
N GLY A 22 24.21 -15.41 6.44
CA GLY A 22 24.68 -14.77 5.20
C GLY A 22 23.80 -14.97 3.95
N LYS A 23 22.76 -15.82 3.98
CA LYS A 23 21.85 -16.01 2.83
C LYS A 23 20.38 -15.76 3.18
N TYR A 24 19.65 -15.10 2.29
CA TYR A 24 18.20 -14.91 2.41
C TYR A 24 17.44 -16.14 1.93
N ASN A 25 16.87 -16.89 2.87
CA ASN A 25 16.11 -18.11 2.58
C ASN A 25 14.59 -17.83 2.60
N PRO A 26 13.82 -18.27 1.59
CA PRO A 26 12.37 -18.13 1.58
C PRO A 26 11.75 -18.98 2.68
N THR A 27 10.81 -18.42 3.43
CA THR A 27 10.20 -19.09 4.61
C THR A 27 8.70 -19.33 4.45
N GLY A 28 7.99 -18.43 3.76
CA GLY A 28 6.55 -18.59 3.53
C GLY A 28 5.94 -17.38 2.84
N LYS A 29 4.76 -17.57 2.23
CA LYS A 29 4.01 -16.51 1.56
C LYS A 29 3.28 -15.65 2.59
N THR A 30 3.48 -14.34 2.50
CA THR A 30 2.82 -13.35 3.37
C THR A 30 2.06 -12.33 2.54
N ARG A 31 0.92 -11.86 3.04
CA ARG A 31 0.18 -10.79 2.40
C ARG A 31 0.80 -9.44 2.75
N ARG A 32 1.08 -8.62 1.74
CA ARG A 32 1.52 -7.23 1.89
C ARG A 32 0.35 -6.31 1.61
N TYR A 33 0.01 -5.48 2.60
CA TYR A 33 -1.10 -4.53 2.50
C TYR A 33 -0.61 -3.17 2.04
N PRO A 34 -1.39 -2.46 1.19
CA PRO A 34 -1.09 -1.08 0.86
C PRO A 34 -1.30 -0.18 2.08
N ASN A 35 -0.42 0.80 2.27
CA ASN A 35 -0.57 1.83 3.29
C ASN A 35 -1.67 2.82 2.85
N LEU A 36 -2.93 2.51 3.18
CA LEU A 36 -4.11 3.33 2.91
C LEU A 36 -4.41 4.22 4.10
N GLN A 37 -4.53 5.52 3.87
CA GLN A 37 -4.78 6.55 4.87
C GLN A 37 -5.95 7.43 4.43
N TRP A 38 -6.63 8.04 5.40
CA TRP A 38 -7.69 8.99 5.10
C TRP A 38 -7.12 10.27 4.50
N ALA A 39 -7.71 10.74 3.40
CA ALA A 39 -7.46 12.07 2.86
C ALA A 39 -8.77 12.76 2.53
N THR A 40 -8.78 14.08 2.66
CA THR A 40 -9.90 14.95 2.30
C THR A 40 -9.72 15.39 0.84
N PHE A 41 -10.74 15.19 0.02
CA PHE A 41 -10.78 15.61 -1.37
C PHE A 41 -11.29 17.06 -1.47
N PRO A 42 -11.05 17.76 -2.61
CA PRO A 42 -11.56 19.09 -2.87
C PRO A 42 -13.07 19.23 -2.67
N ASP A 43 -13.81 18.15 -2.96
CA ASP A 43 -15.28 18.08 -2.79
C ASP A 43 -15.72 17.96 -1.32
N GLY A 44 -14.80 18.02 -0.35
CA GLY A 44 -15.06 17.84 1.08
C GLY A 44 -15.21 16.37 1.52
N ASN A 45 -15.32 15.45 0.57
CA ASN A 45 -15.41 14.01 0.84
C ASN A 45 -14.10 13.44 1.40
N ARG A 46 -14.19 12.42 2.26
CA ARG A 46 -13.03 11.69 2.78
C ARG A 46 -12.98 10.29 2.19
N GLN A 47 -11.84 9.91 1.62
CA GLN A 47 -11.61 8.55 1.12
C GLN A 47 -10.26 8.01 1.57
N LYS A 48 -10.15 6.69 1.65
CA LYS A 48 -8.88 6.02 1.90
C LYS A 48 -8.06 5.93 0.62
N ILE A 49 -6.91 6.60 0.63
CA ILE A 49 -5.97 6.69 -0.50
C ILE A 49 -4.57 6.27 -0.02
N CYS A 50 -3.75 5.78 -0.95
CA CYS A 50 -2.38 5.36 -0.64
C CYS A 50 -1.53 6.53 -0.13
N ALA A 51 -0.72 6.33 0.92
CA ALA A 51 0.14 7.38 1.47
C ALA A 51 1.09 8.00 0.41
N LYS A 52 1.57 7.21 -0.56
CA LYS A 52 2.38 7.70 -1.70
C LYS A 52 1.60 8.67 -2.60
N CYS A 53 0.28 8.47 -2.71
CA CYS A 53 -0.61 9.26 -3.54
C CYS A 53 -0.99 10.57 -2.83
N ILE A 54 -1.20 10.49 -1.51
CA ILE A 54 -1.36 11.67 -0.63
C ILE A 54 -0.13 12.56 -0.73
N LYS A 55 1.07 11.99 -0.53
CA LYS A 55 2.34 12.72 -0.62
C LYS A 55 2.56 13.38 -2.00
N LYS A 56 2.01 12.81 -3.07
CA LYS A 56 2.08 13.36 -4.43
C LYS A 56 0.98 14.38 -4.74
N GLY A 57 0.09 14.69 -3.79
CA GLY A 57 -1.01 15.62 -4.01
C GLY A 57 -2.11 15.09 -4.95
N LYS A 58 -2.14 13.79 -5.26
CA LYS A 58 -3.12 13.22 -6.21
C LYS A 58 -4.57 13.20 -5.70
N HIS A 59 -4.80 13.63 -4.47
CA HIS A 59 -6.14 13.77 -3.88
C HIS A 59 -6.66 15.19 -4.01
N LEU A 60 -5.82 16.16 -4.37
CA LEU A 60 -6.13 17.59 -4.46
C LEU A 60 -6.30 18.08 -5.91
N LYS A 61 -6.14 17.17 -6.87
CA LYS A 61 -5.92 17.48 -8.28
C LYS A 61 -6.80 16.61 -9.16
#